data_AF-A0A524HI07-F1
#
_entry.id   AF-A0A524HI07-F1
#
_cell.length_a   1.000
_cell.length_b   1.000
_cell.length_c   1.000
_cell.angle_alpha   90.00
_cell.angle_beta   90.00
_cell.angle_gamma   90.00
#
_symmetry.space_group_name_H-M   'P 1'
#
loop_
_entity.id
_entity.type
_entity.pdbx_description
1 polymer ?
#
loop_
_entity_poly.entity_id
_entity_poly.type
_entity_poly.pdbx_seq_one_letter_code
_entity_poly.pdbx_strand_id
1 'polypeptide(L)'
;IRTVIQDAYKAQIDVRVCGEMASEPEYIMLLLGIGIRTISIVTPMIPEIKQIIRSVTIEECNKVARKILSMNTERQIASYLRDATRKIIPEAF
;
A
#
# COMPACT_ATOMS: atom_id res chain seq x y z
N ILE A 1 3.51 12.32 0.14
CA ILE A 1 4.12 11.13 -0.50
C ILE A 1 3.79 11.02 -1.99
N ARG A 2 2.52 11.09 -2.42
CA ARG A 2 2.14 10.97 -3.85
C ARG A 2 2.92 11.90 -4.80
N THR A 3 3.04 13.19 -4.46
CA THR A 3 3.78 14.16 -5.29
C THR A 3 5.23 13.75 -5.48
N VAL A 4 5.90 13.33 -4.40
CA VAL A 4 7.29 12.81 -4.44
C VAL A 4 7.39 11.61 -5.38
N ILE A 5 6.43 10.68 -5.34
CA ILE A 5 6.44 9.51 -6.23
C ILE A 5 6.23 9.93 -7.69
N GLN A 6 5.32 10.86 -7.95
CA GLN A 6 5.07 11.35 -9.31
C GLN A 6 6.27 12.08 -9.89
N ASP A 7 6.95 12.90 -9.09
CA ASP A 7 8.12 13.65 -9.54
C ASP A 7 9.32 12.74 -9.73
N ALA A 8 9.54 11.78 -8.84
CA ALA A 8 10.56 10.76 -8.99
C ALA A 8 10.31 9.89 -10.24
N TYR A 9 9.04 9.49 -10.49
CA TYR A 9 8.68 8.77 -11.71
C TYR A 9 9.00 9.57 -12.98
N LYS A 10 8.65 10.86 -13.02
CA LYS A 10 9.00 11.76 -14.15
C LYS A 10 10.51 11.88 -14.33
N ALA A 11 11.25 11.89 -13.23
CA ALA A 11 12.71 11.94 -13.22
C ALA A 11 13.39 10.57 -13.45
N GLN A 12 12.61 9.49 -13.60
CA GLN A 12 13.13 8.11 -13.69
C GLN A 12 13.98 7.70 -12.48
N ILE A 13 13.61 8.19 -11.29
CA ILE A 13 14.24 7.88 -10.01
C ILE A 13 13.34 6.92 -9.23
N ASP A 14 13.92 5.84 -8.73
CA ASP A 14 13.21 4.88 -7.89
C ASP A 14 12.90 5.46 -6.50
N VAL A 15 11.67 5.23 -6.02
CA VAL A 15 11.25 5.59 -4.66
C VAL A 15 11.17 4.34 -3.80
N ARG A 16 11.87 4.40 -2.67
CA ARG A 16 11.83 3.37 -1.63
C ARG A 16 11.11 3.92 -0.41
N VAL A 17 10.26 3.11 0.21
CA VAL A 17 9.61 3.47 1.47
C VAL A 17 10.14 2.57 2.58
N CYS A 18 10.61 3.21 3.65
CA CYS A 18 10.97 2.60 4.92
C CYS A 18 10.13 3.22 6.03
N GLY A 19 9.76 2.43 7.03
CA GLY A 19 9.00 2.90 8.20
C GLY A 19 7.96 1.90 8.66
N GLU A 20 7.34 2.18 9.82
CA GLU A 20 6.33 1.31 10.43
C GLU A 20 5.13 1.11 9.51
N MET A 21 4.63 2.17 8.85
CA MET A 21 3.56 2.11 7.85
C MET A 21 3.84 1.14 6.70
N ALA A 22 5.11 0.92 6.35
CA ALA A 22 5.51 -0.01 5.31
C ALA A 22 5.38 -1.48 5.77
N SER A 23 5.43 -1.70 7.08
CA SER A 23 5.30 -3.01 7.73
C SER A 23 3.86 -3.33 8.12
N GLU A 24 2.93 -2.40 7.91
CA GLU A 24 1.51 -2.57 8.20
C GLU A 24 0.77 -3.13 6.95
N PRO A 25 0.16 -4.32 7.04
CA PRO A 25 -0.56 -5.00 5.95
C PRO A 25 -1.56 -4.10 5.22
N GLU A 26 -2.29 -3.29 6.00
CA GLU A 26 -3.37 -2.45 5.50
C GLU A 26 -2.93 -1.37 4.51
N TYR A 27 -1.66 -0.95 4.53
CA TYR A 27 -1.17 0.09 3.63
C TYR A 27 -0.53 -0.45 2.35
N ILE A 28 -0.25 -1.75 2.24
CA ILE A 28 0.51 -2.30 1.11
C ILE A 28 -0.19 -2.07 -0.22
N MET A 29 -1.50 -2.31 -0.30
CA MET A 29 -2.26 -2.08 -1.53
C MET A 29 -2.26 -0.60 -1.94
N LEU A 30 -2.31 0.31 -0.97
CA LEU A 30 -2.20 1.75 -1.23
C LEU A 30 -0.81 2.10 -1.76
N LEU A 31 0.26 1.63 -1.09
CA LEU A 31 1.65 1.90 -1.48
C LEU A 31 1.94 1.40 -2.90
N LEU A 32 1.49 0.19 -3.24
CA LEU A 32 1.58 -0.34 -4.61
C LEU A 32 0.78 0.52 -5.60
N GLY A 33 -0.42 0.96 -5.22
CA GLY A 33 -1.33 1.73 -6.06
C GLY A 33 -0.87 3.16 -6.34
N ILE A 34 -0.06 3.74 -5.46
CA ILE A 34 0.57 5.05 -5.68
C ILE A 34 1.90 4.96 -6.42
N GLY A 35 2.42 3.75 -6.68
CA GLY A 35 3.59 3.51 -7.52
C GLY A 35 4.85 3.03 -6.79
N ILE A 36 4.79 2.72 -5.48
CA ILE A 36 5.95 2.17 -4.78
C ILE A 36 6.24 0.74 -5.26
N ARG A 37 7.52 0.45 -5.50
CA ARG A 37 8.00 -0.86 -5.94
C ARG A 37 9.08 -1.45 -5.04
N THR A 38 9.63 -0.67 -4.13
CA THR A 38 10.63 -1.12 -3.17
C THR A 38 10.21 -0.71 -1.76
N ILE A 39 10.05 -1.70 -0.89
CA ILE A 39 9.57 -1.54 0.48
C ILE A 39 10.58 -2.20 1.42
N SER A 40 10.99 -1.48 2.47
CA SER A 40 11.81 -2.01 3.55
C SER A 40 10.95 -2.25 4.78
N ILE A 41 10.90 -3.49 5.25
CA ILE A 41 10.04 -3.94 6.35
C ILE A 41 10.82 -4.79 7.35
N VAL A 42 10.25 -4.98 8.54
CA VAL A 42 10.80 -5.88 9.55
C VAL A 42 10.65 -7.35 9.12
N THR A 43 11.66 -8.17 9.43
CA THR A 43 11.74 -9.58 8.99
C THR A 43 10.47 -10.40 9.26
N PRO A 44 9.81 -10.31 10.44
CA PRO A 44 8.61 -11.10 10.72
C PRO A 44 7.43 -10.79 9.81
N MET A 45 7.36 -9.58 9.23
CA MET A 45 6.25 -9.17 8.35
C MET A 45 6.44 -9.62 6.90
N ILE A 46 7.64 -10.05 6.51
CA ILE A 46 7.93 -10.46 5.13
C ILE A 46 6.93 -11.49 4.57
N PRO A 47 6.56 -12.57 5.28
CA PRO A 47 5.64 -13.58 4.75
C PRO A 47 4.26 -13.00 4.41
N GLU A 48 3.70 -12.23 5.34
CA GLU A 48 2.36 -11.65 5.21
C GLU A 48 2.31 -10.60 4.10
N ILE A 49 3.23 -9.65 4.11
CA ILE A 49 3.32 -8.61 3.07
C ILE A 49 3.55 -9.24 1.69
N LYS A 50 4.38 -10.29 1.61
CA LYS A 50 4.60 -11.03 0.35
C LYS A 50 3.35 -11.78 -0.11
N GLN A 51 2.54 -12.30 0.79
CA GLN A 51 1.24 -12.89 0.46
C GLN A 51 0.31 -11.84 -0.15
N ILE A 52 0.18 -10.65 0.45
CA ILE A 52 -0.64 -9.55 -0.12
C ILE A 52 -0.18 -9.24 -1.54
N ILE A 53 1.12 -8.95 -1.72
CA ILE A 53 1.68 -8.56 -3.02
C ILE A 53 1.40 -9.61 -4.09
N ARG A 54 1.40 -10.90 -3.74
CA ARG A 54 1.16 -12.00 -4.67
C ARG A 54 -0.32 -12.29 -4.94
N SER A 55 -1.21 -11.77 -4.09
CA SER A 55 -2.66 -12.00 -4.16
C SER A 55 -3.43 -10.84 -4.78
N VAL A 56 -2.76 -9.75 -5.15
CA VAL A 56 -3.39 -8.54 -5.72
C VAL A 56 -2.76 -8.15 -7.04
N THR A 57 -3.54 -7.50 -7.89
CA THR A 57 -3.08 -6.89 -9.14
C THR A 57 -2.79 -5.41 -8.95
N ILE A 58 -1.89 -4.86 -9.77
CA ILE A 58 -1.61 -3.41 -9.78
C ILE A 58 -2.88 -2.61 -10.11
N GLU A 59 -3.80 -3.14 -10.90
CA GLU A 59 -5.06 -2.46 -11.21
C GLU A 59 -5.97 -2.32 -9.99
N GLU A 60 -6.06 -3.36 -9.15
CA GLU A 60 -6.78 -3.31 -7.88
C GLU A 60 -6.14 -2.32 -6.91
N CYS A 61 -4.80 -2.35 -6.79
CA CYS A 61 -4.07 -1.37 -5.98
C CYS A 61 -4.34 0.07 -6.45
N ASN A 62 -4.36 0.31 -7.76
CA ASN A 62 -4.69 1.62 -8.33
C ASN A 62 -6.14 2.04 -8.00
N LYS A 63 -7.10 1.10 -7.97
CA LYS A 63 -8.49 1.37 -7.54
C LYS A 63 -8.54 1.78 -6.06
N VAL A 64 -7.83 1.07 -5.19
CA VAL A 64 -7.70 1.41 -3.76
C VAL A 64 -7.13 2.81 -3.58
N ALA A 65 -6.01 3.12 -4.24
CA ALA A 65 -5.38 4.44 -4.15
C ALA A 65 -6.32 5.56 -4.63
N ARG A 66 -7.02 5.39 -5.76
CA ARG A 66 -8.00 6.38 -6.25
C ARG A 66 -9.14 6.59 -5.26
N LYS A 67 -9.65 5.52 -4.63
CA LYS A 67 -10.74 5.62 -3.67
C LYS A 67 -10.32 6.40 -2.42
N ILE A 68 -9.14 6.12 -1.88
CA ILE A 68 -8.60 6.82 -0.71
C ILE A 68 -8.37 8.30 -0.99
N LEU A 69 -7.85 8.64 -2.16
CA LEU A 69 -7.64 10.04 -2.57
C LEU A 69 -8.96 10.85 -2.68
N SER A 70 -10.11 10.18 -2.69
CA SER A 70 -11.44 10.82 -2.68
C SER A 70 -12.07 10.93 -1.28
N MET A 71 -11.42 10.41 -0.24
CA MET A 71 -11.92 10.44 1.14
C MET A 71 -11.36 11.64 1.90
N ASN A 72 -12.16 12.16 2.85
CA ASN A 72 -11.85 13.41 3.56
C ASN A 72 -11.48 13.20 5.02
N THR A 73 -11.50 11.96 5.53
CA THR A 73 -11.24 11.67 6.94
C THR A 73 -10.35 10.44 7.11
N GLU A 74 -9.44 10.50 8.07
CA GLU A 74 -8.54 9.39 8.42
C GLU A 74 -9.31 8.13 8.80
N ARG A 75 -10.42 8.29 9.54
CA ARG A 75 -11.27 7.16 9.97
C ARG A 75 -11.87 6.39 8.78
N GLN A 76 -12.31 7.11 7.75
CA GLN A 76 -12.81 6.47 6.52
C GLN A 76 -11.70 5.73 5.78
N ILE A 77 -10.52 6.34 5.71
CA ILE A 77 -9.35 5.74 5.05
C ILE A 77 -8.92 4.46 5.76
N ALA A 78 -8.74 4.51 7.08
CA ALA A 78 -8.34 3.35 7.88
C ALA A 78 -9.35 2.20 7.77
N SER A 79 -10.65 2.49 7.90
CA SER A 79 -11.70 1.47 7.73
C SER A 79 -11.66 0.85 6.34
N TYR A 80 -11.53 1.66 5.30
CA TYR A 80 -11.51 1.17 3.92
C TYR A 80 -10.28 0.29 3.63
N LEU A 81 -9.10 0.70 4.11
CA LEU A 81 -7.86 -0.07 3.97
C LEU A 81 -7.94 -1.41 4.68
N ARG A 82 -8.47 -1.42 5.91
CA ARG A 82 -8.67 -2.64 6.68
C ARG A 82 -9.64 -3.60 5.99
N ASP A 83 -10.77 -3.09 5.50
CA ASP A 83 -11.76 -3.88 4.78
C ASP A 83 -11.23 -4.44 3.45
N ALA A 84 -10.40 -3.67 2.73
CA ALA A 84 -9.76 -4.13 1.51
C ALA A 84 -8.76 -5.26 1.80
N THR A 85 -7.96 -5.12 2.86
CA THR A 85 -6.89 -6.06 3.22
C THR A 85 -7.44 -7.35 3.81
N ARG A 86 -8.49 -7.27 4.65
CA ARG A 86 -9.17 -8.43 5.22
C ARG A 86 -9.75 -9.39 4.19
N LYS A 87 -10.09 -8.90 2.99
CA LYS A 87 -10.54 -9.74 1.86
C LYS A 87 -9.43 -10.58 1.25
N ILE A 88 -8.17 -10.18 1.46
CA ILE A 88 -6.98 -10.83 0.91
C ILE A 88 -6.33 -11.74 1.95
N ILE A 89 -6.20 -11.26 3.19
CA ILE A 89 -5.64 -12.01 4.31
C ILE A 89 -6.57 -11.86 5.52
N PRO A 90 -7.59 -12.72 5.65
CA PRO A 90 -8.48 -12.70 6.81
C PRO A 90 -7.77 -12.98 8.13
N GLU A 91 -6.67 -13.74 8.10
CA GLU A 91 -5.93 -14.20 9.28
C GLU A 91 -5.11 -13.10 9.97
N ALA A 92 -4.95 -11.96 9.31
CA ALA A 92 -4.23 -10.79 9.80
C ALA A 92 -5.03 -9.91 10.79
N PHE A 93 -6.34 -10.15 10.94
CA PHE A 93 -7.28 -9.25 11.65
C PHE A 93 -8.25 -9.94 12.59
#